data_AF-G6Y5U1-F1
#
_entry.id   AF-G6Y5U1-F1
#
_cell.length_a   1.000
_cell.length_b   1.000
_cell.length_c   1.000
_cell.angle_alpha   90.00
_cell.angle_beta   90.00
_cell.angle_gamma   90.00
#
_symmetry.space_group_name_H-M   'P 1'
#
loop_
_entity.id
_entity.type
_entity.pdbx_description
1 polymer ?
#
loop_
_entity_poly.entity_id
_entity_poly.type
_entity_poly.pdbx_seq_one_letter_code
_entity_poly.pdbx_strand_id
1 'polypeptide(L)'
;MRARTWVRDVRLGEALELKKHIAALERELIAETSGSVGMLRLAELGQQLRRHKFRLEVLERCISGLSERARPAEMAGDARKAPAIRG
;
A
#
# COMPACT_ATOMS: atom_id res chain seq x y z
N MET A 1 8.50 20.03 3.67
CA MET A 1 7.35 19.16 3.30
C MET A 1 7.55 18.38 1.98
N ARG A 2 8.25 18.91 0.97
CA ARG A 2 8.41 18.29 -0.37
C ARG A 2 9.09 16.91 -0.45
N ALA A 3 10.03 16.59 0.45
CA ALA A 3 10.74 15.30 0.40
C ALA A 3 9.82 14.12 0.77
N ARG A 4 8.87 14.31 1.70
CA ARG A 4 7.97 13.23 2.15
C ARG A 4 6.87 12.94 1.13
N THR A 5 6.39 13.96 0.43
CA THR A 5 5.43 13.80 -0.68
C THR A 5 6.08 13.02 -1.82
N TRP A 6 7.33 13.35 -2.19
CA TRP A 6 8.05 12.61 -3.22
C TRP A 6 8.25 11.12 -2.86
N VAL A 7 8.67 10.81 -1.63
CA VAL A 7 8.81 9.41 -1.18
C VAL A 7 7.46 8.68 -1.22
N ARG A 8 6.36 9.34 -0.85
CA ARG A 8 5.02 8.76 -0.94
C ARG A 8 4.63 8.46 -2.39
N ASP A 9 4.85 9.40 -3.30
CA ASP A 9 4.46 9.26 -4.71
C ASP A 9 5.24 8.12 -5.39
N VAL A 10 6.54 7.99 -5.08
CA VAL A 10 7.37 6.87 -5.53
C VAL A 10 6.80 5.54 -5.02
N ARG A 11 6.47 5.44 -3.73
CA ARG A 11 5.93 4.21 -3.13
C ARG A 11 4.54 3.87 -3.68
N LEU A 12 3.71 4.86 -3.97
CA LEU A 12 2.43 4.68 -4.65
C LEU A 12 2.61 4.13 -6.07
N GLY A 13 3.57 4.66 -6.83
CA GLY A 13 3.92 4.15 -8.15
C GLY A 13 4.34 2.68 -8.10
N GLU A 14 5.24 2.33 -7.18
CA GLU A 14 5.67 0.94 -6.95
C GLU A 14 4.49 0.01 -6.62
N ALA A 15 3.54 0.48 -5.79
CA ALA A 15 2.37 -0.31 -5.42
C ALA A 15 1.44 -0.54 -6.62
N LEU A 16 1.27 0.44 -7.49
CA LEU A 16 0.48 0.32 -8.71
C LEU A 16 1.09 -0.69 -9.69
N GLU A 17 2.40 -0.63 -9.90
CA GLU A 17 3.10 -1.59 -10.76
C GLU A 17 3.03 -3.01 -10.19
N LEU A 18 3.18 -3.16 -8.87
CA LEU A 18 3.07 -4.45 -8.22
C LEU A 18 1.66 -5.03 -8.33
N LYS A 19 0.60 -4.20 -8.24
CA LYS A 19 -0.79 -4.59 -8.49
C LYS A 19 -1.01 -5.08 -9.92
N LYS A 20 -0.46 -4.37 -10.92
CA LYS A 20 -0.53 -4.80 -12.33
C LYS A 20 0.15 -6.15 -12.52
N HIS A 21 1.31 -6.34 -11.90
CA HIS A 21 2.06 -7.60 -11.99
C HIS A 21 1.32 -8.76 -11.33
N ILE A 22 0.72 -8.55 -10.15
CA ILE A 22 -0.15 -9.54 -9.49
C ILE A 22 -1.31 -9.92 -10.41
N ALA A 23 -2.01 -8.94 -11.00
CA ALA A 23 -3.12 -9.21 -11.91
C ALA A 23 -2.70 -9.93 -13.20
N ALA A 24 -1.46 -9.77 -13.65
CA ALA A 24 -0.90 -10.55 -14.75
C ALA A 24 -0.65 -12.01 -14.33
N LEU A 25 0.00 -12.23 -13.18
CA LEU A 25 0.26 -13.56 -12.64
C LEU A 25 -1.03 -14.33 -12.28
N GLU A 26 -2.07 -13.65 -11.81
CA GLU A 26 -3.37 -14.27 -11.54
C GLU A 26 -4.03 -14.75 -12.84
N ARG A 27 -3.96 -13.95 -13.91
CA ARG A 27 -4.44 -14.35 -15.24
C ARG A 27 -3.63 -15.50 -15.82
N GLU A 28 -2.31 -15.48 -15.66
CA GLU A 28 -1.44 -16.59 -16.06
C GLU A 28 -1.81 -17.86 -15.29
N LEU A 29 -1.95 -17.79 -13.96
CA LEU A 29 -2.35 -18.94 -13.15
C LEU A 29 -3.69 -19.54 -13.62
N ILE A 30 -4.68 -18.70 -13.93
CA ILE A 30 -5.99 -19.14 -14.44
C ILE A 30 -5.84 -19.84 -15.81
N ALA A 31 -5.06 -19.25 -16.70
CA ALA A 31 -4.80 -19.81 -18.02
C ALA A 31 -4.07 -21.17 -17.92
N GLU A 32 -3.02 -21.25 -17.11
CA GLU A 32 -2.22 -22.45 -16.93
C GLU A 32 -2.98 -23.56 -16.18
N THR A 33 -3.89 -23.20 -15.26
CA THR A 33 -4.77 -24.17 -14.57
C THR A 33 -5.79 -24.79 -15.52
N SER A 34 -6.18 -24.05 -16.56
CA SER A 34 -7.11 -24.51 -17.60
C SER A 34 -6.40 -25.32 -18.70
N GLY A 35 -5.08 -25.22 -18.81
CA GLY A 35 -4.23 -26.04 -19.67
C GLY A 35 -3.75 -27.32 -18.96
N SER A 36 -3.24 -28.30 -19.71
CA SER A 36 -2.61 -29.51 -19.14
C SER A 36 -1.19 -29.22 -18.62
N VAL A 37 -1.01 -28.10 -17.91
CA VAL A 37 0.30 -27.61 -17.46
C VAL A 37 0.72 -28.39 -16.21
N GLY A 38 2.01 -28.68 -16.10
CA GLY A 38 2.56 -29.43 -14.98
C GLY A 38 2.40 -28.73 -13.63
N MET A 39 2.10 -29.50 -12.57
CA MET A 39 1.93 -29.00 -11.20
C MET A 39 3.09 -28.14 -10.68
N LEU A 40 4.31 -28.36 -11.16
CA LEU A 40 5.48 -27.56 -10.79
C LEU A 40 5.33 -26.09 -11.20
N ARG A 41 4.81 -25.82 -12.41
CA ARG A 41 4.60 -24.47 -12.91
C ARG A 41 3.52 -23.74 -12.12
N LEU A 42 2.42 -24.43 -11.79
CA LEU A 42 1.36 -23.90 -10.94
C LEU A 42 1.88 -23.58 -9.53
N ALA A 43 2.72 -24.45 -8.96
CA ALA A 43 3.34 -24.20 -7.68
C ALA A 43 4.28 -22.98 -7.72
N GLU A 44 5.05 -22.82 -8.79
CA GLU A 44 5.92 -21.66 -9.01
C GLU A 44 5.11 -20.36 -9.11
N LEU A 45 4.08 -20.32 -9.95
CA LEU A 45 3.19 -19.16 -10.09
C LEU A 45 2.50 -18.82 -8.76
N GLY A 46 2.04 -19.84 -8.03
CA GLY A 46 1.47 -19.65 -6.69
C GLY A 46 2.47 -19.06 -5.68
N GLN A 47 3.74 -19.49 -5.73
CA GLN A 47 4.79 -18.91 -4.88
C GLN A 47 5.09 -17.46 -5.26
N GLN A 48 5.17 -17.15 -6.55
CA GLN A 48 5.37 -15.78 -7.04
C GLN A 48 4.23 -14.88 -6.58
N LEU A 49 2.98 -15.31 -6.75
CA LEU A 49 1.79 -14.57 -6.30
C LEU A 49 1.83 -14.26 -4.80
N ARG A 50 2.13 -15.26 -3.96
CA ARG A 50 2.25 -15.05 -2.51
C ARG A 50 3.31 -14.02 -2.17
N ARG A 51 4.48 -14.10 -2.80
CA ARG A 51 5.59 -13.14 -2.57
C ARG A 51 5.19 -11.72 -3.00
N HIS A 52 4.56 -11.56 -4.16
CA HIS A 52 4.15 -10.24 -4.63
C HIS A 52 3.02 -9.65 -3.79
N LYS A 53 2.03 -10.45 -3.38
CA LYS A 53 0.96 -9.99 -2.46
C LYS A 53 1.52 -9.55 -1.11
N PHE A 54 2.41 -10.34 -0.51
CA PHE A 54 3.07 -9.95 0.75
C PHE A 54 3.86 -8.64 0.60
N ARG A 55 4.64 -8.49 -0.47
CA ARG A 55 5.37 -7.25 -0.75
C ARG A 55 4.43 -6.05 -0.91
N LEU A 56 3.27 -6.25 -1.54
CA LEU A 56 2.27 -5.20 -1.71
C LEU A 56 1.69 -4.78 -0.36
N GLU A 57 1.32 -5.72 0.50
CA GLU A 57 0.79 -5.43 1.84
C GLU A 57 1.78 -4.62 2.68
N VAL A 58 3.07 -4.98 2.63
CA VAL A 58 4.13 -4.23 3.32
C VAL A 58 4.23 -2.81 2.78
N LEU A 59 4.21 -2.66 1.45
CA LEU A 59 4.32 -1.36 0.79
C LEU A 59 3.12 -0.46 1.10
N GLU A 60 1.90 -1.00 1.07
CA GLU A 60 0.67 -0.30 1.44
C GLU A 60 0.70 0.16 2.90
N ARG A 61 1.18 -0.70 3.82
CA ARG A 61 1.39 -0.32 5.23
C ARG A 61 2.40 0.81 5.37
N CYS A 62 3.50 0.79 4.61
CA CYS A 62 4.48 1.87 4.60
C CYS A 62 3.86 3.19 4.12
N ILE A 63 3.07 3.16 3.04
CA ILE A 63 2.40 4.35 2.49
C ILE A 63 1.41 4.93 3.52
N SER A 64 0.61 4.10 4.17
CA SER A 64 -0.31 4.53 5.24
C SER A 64 0.43 5.21 6.39
N GLY A 65 1.54 4.62 6.85
CA GLY A 65 2.37 5.22 7.90
C GLY A 65 3.06 6.54 7.49
N LEU A 66 3.31 6.76 6.20
CA LEU A 66 3.77 8.07 5.70
C LEU A 66 2.64 9.11 5.70
N SER A 67 1.40 8.68 5.45
CA SER A 67 0.22 9.56 5.48
C SER A 67 -0.21 9.93 6.91
N GLU A 68 -0.10 9.00 7.86
CA GLU A 68 -0.45 9.25 9.27
C GLU A 68 0.53 10.20 9.95
N ARG A 69 1.83 10.07 9.67
CA ARG A 69 2.85 11.02 10.15
C ARG A 69 2.77 12.40 9.49
N ALA A 70 2.01 12.54 8.40
CA ALA A 70 1.77 13.81 7.73
C ALA A 70 0.54 14.55 8.28
N ARG A 71 -0.32 13.91 9.11
CA ARG A 71 -1.37 14.63 9.85
C ARG A 71 -0.69 15.49 10.92
N PRO A 72 -0.73 16.82 10.82
CA PRO A 72 -0.13 17.66 11.84
C PRO A 72 -0.92 17.51 13.16
N ALA A 73 -0.24 17.75 14.26
CA ALA A 73 -0.79 17.84 15.62
C ALA A 73 -1.75 19.04 15.82
N GLU A 74 -2.54 19.40 14.80
CA GLU A 74 -3.50 20.53 14.83
C GLU A 74 -4.78 20.21 15.61
N MET A 75 -4.94 18.97 16.08
CA MET A 75 -6.05 18.57 16.97
C MET A 75 -5.61 18.44 18.45
N ALA A 76 -4.44 18.98 18.81
CA ALA A 76 -3.91 18.94 20.17
C ALA A 76 -3.52 20.35 20.66
N GLY A 77 -4.48 21.26 20.74
CA GLY A 77 -4.29 22.52 21.46
C GLY A 77 -5.25 23.63 21.04
N ASP A 78 -6.42 23.70 21.68
CA ASP A 78 -6.76 24.84 22.54
C ASP A 78 -8.09 24.58 23.27
N ALA A 79 -7.99 24.25 24.56
CA ALA A 79 -9.15 24.20 25.47
C ALA A 79 -8.84 24.94 26.78
N ARG A 80 -7.91 25.91 26.77
CA ARG A 80 -7.57 26.68 27.98
C ARG A 80 -7.12 28.11 27.67
N LYS A 81 -8.07 29.01 27.43
CA LYS A 81 -8.15 30.31 28.15
C LYS A 81 -9.45 31.06 27.85
N ALA A 82 -10.24 31.30 28.90
CA ALA A 82 -11.32 32.30 28.92
C ALA A 82 -10.73 33.73 28.90
N PRO A 83 -11.55 34.77 28.70
CA PRO A 83 -12.13 35.38 29.90
C PRO A 83 -13.61 35.75 29.77
N ALA A 84 -14.25 35.73 30.94
CA ALA A 84 -15.53 36.37 31.18
C ALA A 84 -15.48 37.84 30.76
N ILE A 85 -16.48 38.28 30.00
CA ILE A 85 -16.79 39.71 29.85
C ILE A 85 -18.20 39.91 30.39
N ARG A 86 -18.24 40.56 31.55
CA ARG A 86 -19.40 41.18 32.17
C ARG A 86 -19.65 42.51 31.43
N GLY A 87 -20.90 42.75 31.04
CA GLY A 87 -21.41 44.02 30.50
C GLY A 87 -22.92 44.01 30.57
#